data_AF-A0A8C8RLF3-F1
#
_entry.id   AF-A0A8C8RLF3-F1
#
_cell.length_a   1.000
_cell.length_b   1.000
_cell.length_c   1.000
_cell.angle_alpha   90.00
_cell.angle_beta   90.00
_cell.angle_gamma   90.00
#
_symmetry.space_group_name_H-M   'P 1'
#
loop_
_entity.id
_entity.type
_entity.pdbx_description
1 polymer ?
#
loop_
_entity_poly.entity_id
_entity_poly.type
_entity_poly.pdbx_seq_one_letter_code
_entity_poly.pdbx_strand_id
1 'polypeptide(L)'
;MRLQEFVTVLVRDPRIQKEDSWHSHVDYEIFIHTNSMCFTKKTSCVRRRFREFVWLRQRLQKNAVLIQLPELPPKTPFFNMNNPHDVDHRRQGLQVFLEKILQNALLLSDSRLHLFLQTQLSPEDMEACVSGQTKYSVADAINKFASLKRRFPIEDEERGRGKNDADSDSESSSSGLGHSSDDSISRGCKASTVPEES
;
A
#
# COMPACT_ATOMS: atom_id res chain seq x y z
N MET A 1 -22.15 -28.96 -12.12
CA MET A 1 -22.99 -27.78 -11.82
C MET A 1 -22.10 -26.55 -11.88
N ARG A 2 -22.47 -25.49 -12.64
CA ARG A 2 -21.72 -24.23 -12.58
C ARG A 2 -22.13 -23.50 -11.30
N LEU A 3 -21.17 -23.15 -10.45
CA LEU A 3 -21.42 -22.29 -9.29
C LEU A 3 -21.93 -20.94 -9.78
N GLN A 4 -22.96 -20.39 -9.14
CA GLN A 4 -23.44 -19.06 -9.44
C GLN A 4 -22.34 -18.04 -9.13
N GLU A 5 -22.14 -17.08 -10.04
CA GLU A 5 -21.17 -16.02 -9.87
C GLU A 5 -21.66 -15.00 -8.82
N PHE A 6 -20.77 -14.56 -7.93
CA PHE A 6 -21.05 -13.55 -6.90
C PHE A 6 -19.88 -12.59 -6.74
N VAL A 7 -20.20 -11.35 -6.38
CA VAL A 7 -19.22 -10.34 -5.94
C VAL A 7 -19.78 -9.71 -4.66
N THR A 8 -19.13 -9.99 -3.54
CA THR A 8 -19.42 -9.35 -2.25
C THR A 8 -18.42 -8.24 -2.02
N VAL A 9 -18.92 -7.04 -1.70
CA VAL A 9 -18.11 -5.90 -1.28
C VAL A 9 -18.56 -5.45 0.10
N LEU A 10 -17.62 -5.06 0.97
CA LEU A 10 -17.88 -4.48 2.28
C LEU A 10 -17.01 -3.24 2.49
N VAL A 11 -17.60 -2.14 2.91
CA VAL A 11 -16.96 -0.90 3.33
C VAL A 11 -17.12 -0.78 4.84
N ARG A 12 -16.02 -0.87 5.56
CA ARG A 12 -16.02 -1.02 7.03
C ARG A 12 -14.80 -0.37 7.67
N ASP A 13 -14.73 -0.49 8.99
CA ASP A 13 -13.57 -0.12 9.80
C ASP A 13 -13.02 1.28 9.45
N PRO A 14 -13.82 2.35 9.65
CA PRO A 14 -13.33 3.70 9.43
C PRO A 14 -12.18 4.01 10.39
N ARG A 15 -11.07 4.54 9.87
CA ARG A 15 -9.92 4.94 10.70
C ARG A 15 -9.48 6.35 10.37
N ILE A 16 -9.06 7.07 11.41
CA ILE A 16 -8.40 8.36 11.26
C ILE A 16 -6.93 8.09 10.97
N GLN A 17 -6.51 8.40 9.74
CA GLN A 17 -5.11 8.41 9.35
C GLN A 17 -4.51 9.76 9.68
N LYS A 18 -3.37 9.75 10.38
CA LYS A 18 -2.58 10.94 10.68
C LYS A 18 -1.36 10.92 9.76
N GLU A 19 -1.45 11.66 8.66
CA GLU A 19 -0.32 11.84 7.73
C GLU A 19 0.70 12.80 8.34
N ASP A 20 0.22 13.93 8.89
CA ASP A 20 0.94 14.89 9.73
C ASP A 20 -0.03 15.56 10.72
N SER A 21 0.47 16.42 11.62
CA SER A 21 -0.31 17.14 12.65
C SER A 21 -1.55 17.89 12.13
N TRP A 22 -1.58 18.24 10.84
CA TRP A 22 -2.66 19.03 10.22
C TRP A 22 -3.40 18.29 9.09
N HIS A 23 -2.87 17.15 8.61
CA HIS A 23 -3.37 16.44 7.43
C HIS A 23 -4.08 15.12 7.79
N SER A 24 -4.90 15.16 8.83
CA SER A 24 -5.68 13.99 9.24
C SER A 24 -6.86 13.74 8.30
N HIS A 25 -7.19 12.47 8.05
CA HIS A 25 -8.34 12.10 7.22
C HIS A 25 -8.94 10.74 7.60
N VAL A 26 -10.23 10.53 7.29
CA VAL A 26 -10.84 9.20 7.41
C VAL A 26 -10.62 8.41 6.13
N ASP A 27 -10.10 7.20 6.29
CA ASP A 27 -10.17 6.14 5.30
C ASP A 27 -11.07 5.00 5.77
N TYR A 28 -11.51 4.19 4.81
CA TYR A 28 -12.39 3.05 5.03
C TYR A 28 -11.72 1.81 4.46
N GLU A 29 -11.82 0.69 5.17
CA GLU A 29 -11.46 -0.61 4.61
C GLU A 29 -12.50 -1.00 3.57
N ILE A 30 -12.05 -1.38 2.38
CA ILE A 30 -12.84 -2.05 1.35
C ILE A 30 -12.39 -3.50 1.30
N PHE A 31 -13.31 -4.42 1.55
CA PHE A 31 -13.11 -5.85 1.41
C PHE A 31 -13.92 -6.38 0.23
N ILE A 32 -13.27 -7.17 -0.63
CA ILE A 32 -13.90 -7.89 -1.73
C ILE A 32 -13.76 -9.39 -1.48
N HIS A 33 -14.84 -10.13 -1.72
CA HIS A 33 -14.84 -11.58 -1.86
C HIS A 33 -15.70 -11.98 -3.06
N THR A 34 -15.14 -12.74 -4.00
CA THR A 34 -15.81 -13.06 -5.25
C THR A 34 -15.27 -14.34 -5.87
N ASN A 35 -16.11 -15.05 -6.62
CA ASN A 35 -15.68 -16.10 -7.55
C ASN A 35 -15.58 -15.61 -9.01
N SER A 36 -16.01 -14.38 -9.31
CA SER A 36 -16.03 -13.75 -10.64
C SER A 36 -14.68 -13.78 -11.35
N MET A 37 -14.70 -14.02 -12.67
CA MET A 37 -13.51 -13.95 -13.51
C MET A 37 -13.14 -12.53 -13.92
N CYS A 38 -14.00 -11.54 -13.65
CA CYS A 38 -13.66 -10.13 -13.85
C CYS A 38 -12.55 -9.66 -12.90
N PHE A 39 -12.33 -10.35 -11.77
CA PHE A 39 -11.34 -9.96 -10.76
C PHE A 39 -10.08 -10.82 -10.81
N THR A 40 -8.93 -10.16 -10.66
CA THR A 40 -7.62 -10.83 -10.61
C THR A 40 -7.42 -11.61 -9.31
N LYS A 41 -7.91 -11.07 -8.18
CA LYS A 41 -7.93 -11.77 -6.89
C LYS A 41 -9.35 -12.03 -6.42
N LYS A 42 -9.57 -13.24 -5.88
CA LYS A 42 -10.84 -13.67 -5.31
C LYS A 42 -11.14 -13.02 -3.96
N THR A 43 -10.09 -12.57 -3.27
CA THR A 43 -10.20 -11.74 -2.07
C THR A 43 -9.23 -10.58 -2.14
N SER A 44 -9.67 -9.40 -1.71
CA SER A 44 -8.79 -8.25 -1.50
C SER A 44 -9.27 -7.41 -0.33
N CYS A 45 -8.33 -6.73 0.32
CA CYS A 45 -8.59 -5.75 1.36
C CYS A 45 -7.67 -4.55 1.11
N VAL A 46 -8.26 -3.37 0.90
CA VAL A 46 -7.56 -2.10 0.65
C VAL A 46 -8.16 -1.01 1.54
N ARG A 47 -7.46 0.10 1.72
CA ARG A 47 -8.02 1.26 2.43
C ARG A 47 -8.11 2.45 1.49
N ARG A 48 -9.27 3.11 1.46
CA ARG A 48 -9.52 4.25 0.57
C ARG A 48 -10.23 5.37 1.33
N ARG A 49 -9.82 6.60 1.09
CA ARG A 49 -10.48 7.80 1.63
C ARG A 49 -11.49 8.36 0.64
N PHE A 50 -12.45 9.14 1.14
CA PHE A 50 -13.57 9.66 0.36
C PHE A 50 -13.16 10.38 -0.95
N ARG A 51 -12.09 11.17 -0.95
CA ARG A 51 -11.63 11.89 -2.16
C ARG A 51 -11.25 10.95 -3.30
N GLU A 52 -10.74 9.76 -2.98
CA GLU A 52 -10.37 8.77 -4.00
C GLU A 52 -11.61 8.13 -4.63
N PHE A 53 -12.70 7.96 -3.88
CA PHE A 53 -14.00 7.56 -4.45
C PHE A 53 -14.55 8.61 -5.41
N VAL A 54 -14.42 9.90 -5.06
CA VAL A 54 -14.79 11.01 -5.95
C VAL A 54 -14.00 10.94 -7.25
N TRP A 55 -12.68 10.73 -7.16
CA TRP A 55 -11.84 10.50 -8.33
C TRP A 55 -12.34 9.30 -9.15
N LEU A 56 -12.55 8.14 -8.52
CA LEU A 56 -12.99 6.92 -9.20
C LEU A 56 -14.29 7.16 -9.97
N ARG A 57 -15.31 7.75 -9.32
CA ARG A 57 -16.59 8.06 -9.97
C ARG A 57 -16.40 8.96 -11.19
N GLN A 58 -15.57 9.99 -11.09
CA GLN A 58 -15.28 10.88 -12.22
C GLN A 58 -14.61 10.14 -13.39
N ARG A 59 -13.66 9.24 -13.11
CA ARG A 59 -12.98 8.47 -14.16
C ARG A 59 -13.92 7.48 -14.84
N LEU A 60 -14.71 6.75 -14.05
CA LEU A 60 -15.71 5.83 -14.58
C LEU A 60 -16.76 6.55 -15.43
N GLN A 61 -17.23 7.73 -15.01
CA GLN A 61 -18.19 8.52 -15.78
C GLN A 61 -17.64 8.98 -17.13
N LYS A 62 -16.35 9.35 -17.19
CA LYS A 62 -15.69 9.73 -18.46
C LYS A 62 -15.64 8.56 -19.45
N ASN A 63 -15.44 7.35 -18.95
CA ASN A 63 -15.35 6.15 -19.77
C ASN A 63 -16.72 5.55 -20.13
N ALA A 64 -17.75 5.83 -19.34
CA ALA A 64 -19.11 5.30 -19.51
C ALA A 64 -20.15 6.43 -19.55
N VAL A 65 -20.02 7.34 -20.50
CA VAL A 65 -20.84 8.58 -20.59
C VAL A 65 -22.34 8.31 -20.65
N LEU A 66 -22.77 7.19 -21.24
CA LEU A 66 -24.19 6.81 -21.35
C LEU A 66 -24.75 6.16 -20.08
N ILE A 67 -23.90 5.80 -19.12
CA ILE A 67 -24.29 5.16 -17.87
C ILE A 67 -24.46 6.24 -16.81
N GLN A 68 -25.62 6.28 -16.16
CA GLN A 68 -25.81 7.08 -14.97
C GLN A 68 -25.12 6.39 -13.78
N LEU A 69 -23.97 6.91 -13.36
CA LEU A 69 -23.27 6.34 -12.21
C LEU A 69 -24.00 6.63 -10.91
N PRO A 70 -24.05 5.65 -9.99
CA PRO A 70 -24.50 5.84 -8.62
C PRO A 70 -23.88 7.08 -8.00
N GLU A 71 -24.70 7.83 -7.24
CA GLU A 71 -24.21 8.99 -6.51
C GLU A 71 -23.34 8.54 -5.33
N LEU A 72 -22.30 9.31 -5.07
CA LEU A 72 -21.57 9.20 -3.82
C LEU A 72 -22.38 9.88 -2.71
N PRO A 73 -22.19 9.49 -1.43
CA PRO A 73 -22.76 10.25 -0.34
C PRO A 73 -22.32 11.72 -0.49
N PRO A 74 -23.23 12.68 -0.27
CA PRO A 74 -22.94 14.08 -0.48
C PRO A 74 -21.67 14.49 0.24
N LYS A 75 -20.90 15.38 -0.39
CA LYS A 75 -19.79 16.03 0.29
C LYS A 75 -20.42 16.97 1.31
N THR A 76 -20.69 16.46 2.52
CA THR A 76 -21.33 17.21 3.58
C THR A 76 -20.45 18.41 3.93
N PRO A 77 -20.95 19.66 3.79
CA PRO A 77 -20.14 20.84 4.11
C PRO A 77 -19.67 20.87 5.57
N PHE A 78 -20.37 20.14 6.44
CA PHE A 78 -20.08 19.99 7.86
C PHE A 78 -19.61 18.58 8.24
N PHE A 79 -18.99 17.82 7.32
CA PHE A 79 -18.46 16.50 7.68
C PHE A 79 -17.50 16.60 8.86
N ASN A 80 -17.87 16.04 10.00
CA ASN A 80 -17.01 15.94 11.15
C ASN A 80 -16.44 14.52 11.27
N MET A 81 -15.13 14.39 11.06
CA MET A 81 -14.40 13.12 11.20
C MET A 81 -14.49 12.52 12.61
N ASN A 82 -14.73 13.35 13.62
CA ASN A 82 -14.87 12.92 15.01
C ASN A 82 -16.32 12.56 15.37
N ASN A 83 -17.28 12.77 14.47
CA ASN A 83 -18.68 12.41 14.67
C ASN A 83 -18.95 11.00 14.09
N PRO A 84 -19.22 9.98 14.93
CA PRO A 84 -19.46 8.62 14.45
C PRO A 84 -20.64 8.51 13.47
N HIS A 85 -21.68 9.34 13.62
CA HIS A 85 -22.83 9.33 12.70
C HIS A 85 -22.46 9.81 11.30
N ASP A 86 -21.64 10.87 11.19
CA ASP A 86 -21.20 11.39 9.88
C ASP A 86 -20.30 10.36 9.17
N VAL A 87 -19.41 9.74 9.94
CA VAL A 87 -18.50 8.70 9.44
C VAL A 87 -19.25 7.46 8.96
N ASP A 88 -20.22 6.96 9.75
CA ASP A 88 -21.00 5.79 9.37
C ASP A 88 -21.97 6.08 8.22
N HIS A 89 -22.61 7.25 8.19
CA HIS A 89 -23.47 7.66 7.07
C HIS A 89 -22.66 7.69 5.75
N ARG A 90 -21.45 8.24 5.79
CA ARG A 90 -20.54 8.20 4.63
C ARG A 90 -20.15 6.78 4.28
N ARG A 91 -19.75 5.94 5.25
CA ARG A 91 -19.41 4.52 5.04
C ARG A 91 -20.54 3.79 4.31
N GLN A 92 -21.79 3.97 4.75
CA GLN A 92 -22.96 3.35 4.15
C GLN A 92 -23.21 3.84 2.71
N GLY A 93 -23.04 5.13 2.44
CA GLY A 93 -23.12 5.65 1.08
C GLY A 93 -22.04 5.07 0.16
N LEU A 94 -20.81 4.91 0.67
CA LEU A 94 -19.70 4.28 -0.07
C LEU A 94 -19.95 2.79 -0.33
N GLN A 95 -20.56 2.08 0.62
CA GLN A 95 -21.02 0.69 0.46
C GLN A 95 -22.00 0.59 -0.73
N VAL A 96 -23.09 1.35 -0.68
CA VAL A 96 -24.14 1.32 -1.72
C VAL A 96 -23.59 1.74 -3.08
N PHE A 97 -22.67 2.71 -3.11
CA PHE A 97 -21.98 3.11 -4.33
C PHE A 97 -21.25 1.91 -4.95
N LEU A 98 -20.39 1.21 -4.21
CA LEU A 98 -19.64 0.07 -4.75
C LEU A 98 -20.55 -1.10 -5.13
N GLU A 99 -21.55 -1.44 -4.32
CA GLU A 99 -22.51 -2.50 -4.64
C GLU A 99 -23.16 -2.27 -6.01
N LYS A 100 -23.60 -1.04 -6.29
CA LYS A 100 -24.22 -0.69 -7.58
C LYS A 100 -23.21 -0.67 -8.73
N ILE A 101 -21.99 -0.19 -8.51
CA ILE A 101 -20.94 -0.19 -9.54
C ILE A 101 -20.60 -1.62 -9.96
N LEU A 102 -20.47 -2.53 -8.99
CA LEU A 102 -20.06 -3.92 -9.21
C LEU A 102 -21.13 -4.80 -9.88
N GLN A 103 -22.36 -4.31 -9.98
CA GLN A 103 -23.44 -4.97 -10.74
C GLN A 103 -23.36 -4.68 -12.24
N ASN A 104 -22.53 -3.73 -12.67
CA ASN A 104 -22.45 -3.29 -14.07
C ASN A 104 -21.19 -3.84 -14.76
N ALA A 105 -21.38 -4.77 -15.71
CA ALA A 105 -20.30 -5.41 -16.44
C ALA A 105 -19.41 -4.43 -17.24
N LEU A 106 -19.96 -3.32 -17.75
CA LEU A 106 -19.16 -2.30 -18.44
C LEU A 106 -18.23 -1.58 -17.47
N LEU A 107 -18.68 -1.28 -16.25
CA LEU A 107 -17.84 -0.67 -15.23
C LEU A 107 -16.78 -1.65 -14.71
N LEU A 108 -17.12 -2.94 -14.62
CA LEU A 108 -16.16 -4.00 -14.32
C LEU A 108 -15.08 -4.19 -15.39
N SER A 109 -15.24 -3.65 -16.60
CA SER A 109 -14.19 -3.67 -17.61
C SER A 109 -13.11 -2.59 -17.41
N ASP A 110 -13.34 -1.60 -16.54
CA ASP A 110 -12.39 -0.51 -16.31
C ASP A 110 -11.28 -0.95 -15.33
N SER A 111 -10.04 -1.00 -15.82
CA SER A 111 -8.87 -1.35 -15.01
C SER A 111 -8.66 -0.45 -13.79
N ARG A 112 -9.11 0.81 -13.81
CA ARG A 112 -8.98 1.71 -12.65
C ARG A 112 -9.82 1.25 -11.47
N LEU A 113 -10.98 0.65 -11.75
CA LEU A 113 -11.82 0.05 -10.70
C LEU A 113 -11.10 -1.13 -10.03
N HIS A 114 -10.44 -1.98 -10.81
CA HIS A 114 -9.68 -3.12 -10.29
C HIS A 114 -8.46 -2.68 -9.48
N LEU A 115 -7.70 -1.71 -9.97
CA LEU A 115 -6.58 -1.15 -9.21
C LEU A 115 -7.06 -0.49 -7.91
N PHE A 116 -8.19 0.23 -7.95
CA PHE A 116 -8.78 0.87 -6.78
C PHE A 116 -9.17 -0.16 -5.70
N LEU A 117 -9.77 -1.28 -6.09
CA LEU A 117 -10.27 -2.32 -5.19
C LEU A 117 -9.24 -3.37 -4.76
N GLN A 118 -8.17 -3.56 -5.53
CA GLN A 118 -7.23 -4.67 -5.35
C GLN A 118 -5.78 -4.24 -5.12
N THR A 119 -5.49 -2.92 -5.07
CA THR A 119 -4.17 -2.37 -4.74
C THR A 119 -4.28 -1.16 -3.82
N GLN A 120 -3.15 -0.69 -3.27
CA GLN A 120 -3.03 0.58 -2.54
C GLN A 120 -2.36 1.69 -3.38
N LEU A 121 -2.35 1.57 -4.71
CA LEU A 121 -1.80 2.60 -5.61
C LEU A 121 -2.56 3.92 -5.45
N SER A 122 -1.87 5.06 -5.59
CA SER A 122 -2.49 6.38 -5.62
C SER A 122 -3.32 6.59 -6.90
N PRO A 123 -4.29 7.52 -6.93
CA PRO A 123 -4.98 7.92 -8.16
C PRO A 123 -4.03 8.22 -9.33
N GLU A 124 -2.91 8.86 -9.06
CA GLU A 124 -1.88 9.22 -10.02
C GLU A 124 -1.19 7.96 -10.58
N ASP A 125 -0.76 7.05 -9.71
CA ASP A 125 -0.14 5.78 -10.12
C ASP A 125 -1.11 4.87 -10.87
N MET A 126 -2.39 4.89 -10.48
CA MET A 126 -3.44 4.16 -11.19
C MET A 126 -3.60 4.67 -12.62
N GLU A 127 -3.61 6.00 -12.83
CA GLU A 127 -3.66 6.57 -14.18
C GLU A 127 -2.41 6.26 -15.00
N ALA A 128 -1.22 6.37 -14.39
CA ALA A 128 0.02 6.00 -15.04
C ALA A 128 0.00 4.52 -15.47
N CYS A 129 -0.52 3.63 -14.62
CA CYS A 129 -0.59 2.21 -14.91
C CYS A 129 -1.54 1.89 -16.07
N VAL A 130 -2.76 2.43 -16.06
CA VAL A 130 -3.72 2.19 -17.15
C VAL A 130 -3.34 2.87 -18.46
N SER A 131 -2.53 3.93 -18.41
CA SER A 131 -2.02 4.63 -19.60
C SER A 131 -0.73 4.01 -20.14
N GLY A 132 -0.24 2.91 -19.55
CA GLY A 132 0.99 2.22 -19.98
C GLY A 132 2.29 2.99 -19.65
N GLN A 133 2.24 3.91 -18.70
CA GLN A 133 3.39 4.74 -18.28
C GLN A 133 4.18 4.12 -17.12
N THR A 134 3.73 3.00 -16.57
CA THR A 134 4.45 2.23 -15.53
C THR A 134 5.26 1.09 -16.12
N LYS A 135 6.27 0.61 -15.38
CA LYS A 135 7.06 -0.58 -15.73
C LYS A 135 6.33 -1.92 -15.47
N TYR A 136 5.16 -1.87 -14.85
CA TYR A 136 4.38 -3.03 -14.45
C TYR A 136 2.96 -2.93 -15.03
N SER A 137 2.33 -4.07 -15.30
CA SER A 137 0.93 -4.11 -15.73
C SER A 137 -0.05 -4.01 -14.56
N VAL A 138 -1.34 -3.85 -14.88
CA VAL A 138 -2.43 -3.92 -13.90
C VAL A 138 -2.41 -5.23 -13.10
N ALA A 139 -2.25 -6.36 -13.80
CA ALA A 139 -2.19 -7.68 -13.17
C ALA A 139 -0.96 -7.81 -12.25
N ASP A 140 0.19 -7.30 -12.67
CA ASP A 140 1.41 -7.31 -11.86
C ASP A 140 1.24 -6.49 -10.58
N ALA A 141 0.64 -5.30 -10.68
CA ALA A 141 0.36 -4.45 -9.53
C ALA A 141 -0.52 -5.17 -8.50
N ILE A 142 -1.60 -5.81 -8.95
CA ILE A 142 -2.52 -6.56 -8.10
C ILE A 142 -1.85 -7.78 -7.48
N ASN A 143 -1.08 -8.55 -8.26
CA ASN A 143 -0.36 -9.71 -7.78
C ASN A 143 0.72 -9.36 -6.75
N LYS A 144 1.46 -8.27 -6.99
CA LYS A 144 2.48 -7.75 -6.07
C LYS A 144 1.85 -7.33 -4.75
N PHE A 145 0.77 -6.54 -4.79
CA PHE A 145 0.08 -6.09 -3.58
C PHE A 145 -0.47 -7.25 -2.74
N ALA A 146 -1.12 -8.22 -3.39
CA ALA A 146 -1.64 -9.41 -2.72
C ALA A 146 -0.52 -10.28 -2.09
N SER A 147 0.69 -10.24 -2.63
CA SER A 147 1.83 -10.97 -2.08
C SER A 147 2.45 -10.24 -0.86
N LEU A 148 2.49 -8.91 -0.89
CA LEU A 148 2.92 -8.09 0.26
C LEU A 148 1.98 -8.26 1.45
N LYS A 149 0.66 -8.23 1.23
CA LYS A 149 -0.34 -8.41 2.30
C LYS A 149 -0.34 -9.79 2.95
N ARG A 150 0.15 -10.83 2.26
CA ARG A 150 0.23 -12.20 2.81
C ARG A 150 1.44 -12.44 3.71
N ARG A 151 2.41 -11.52 3.74
CA ARG A 151 3.70 -11.75 4.43
C ARG A 151 3.78 -11.26 5.89
N PHE A 152 2.76 -10.60 6.46
CA PHE A 152 2.81 -10.15 7.87
C PHE A 152 1.44 -10.23 8.57
N PRO A 153 1.44 -10.67 9.85
CA PRO A 153 1.42 -9.73 10.97
C PRO A 153 2.68 -9.89 11.84
N ILE A 154 3.43 -8.80 12.03
CA ILE A 154 4.32 -8.66 13.20
C ILE A 154 3.57 -7.73 14.14
N GLU A 155 3.28 -8.25 15.33
CA GLU A 155 2.91 -7.46 16.50
C GLU A 155 4.19 -6.79 17.00
N ASP A 156 4.25 -5.46 16.95
CA ASP A 156 5.22 -4.70 17.75
C ASP A 156 4.73 -4.70 19.20
N GLU A 157 5.15 -5.69 19.99
CA GLU A 157 5.08 -5.65 21.45
C GLU A 157 6.39 -5.07 21.99
N GLU A 158 6.23 -4.08 22.86
CA GLU A 158 7.27 -3.16 23.31
C GLU A 158 8.44 -3.80 24.08
N ARG A 159 9.58 -3.16 23.88
CA ARG A 159 10.83 -3.20 24.66
C ARG A 159 10.60 -3.20 26.19
N GLY A 160 11.17 -4.17 26.91
CA GLY A 160 11.31 -4.07 28.37
C GLY A 160 12.10 -5.18 29.10
N ARG A 161 13.40 -4.94 29.31
CA ARG A 161 14.26 -5.40 30.44
C ARG A 161 14.47 -6.91 30.72
N GLY A 162 15.75 -7.32 30.72
CA GLY A 162 16.27 -8.24 31.74
C GLY A 162 17.41 -9.18 31.33
N LYS A 163 18.65 -8.82 31.75
CA LYS A 163 19.80 -9.66 32.16
C LYS A 163 20.15 -10.93 31.35
N ASN A 164 21.30 -10.87 30.68
CA ASN A 164 22.08 -12.07 30.34
C ASN A 164 23.31 -12.12 31.26
N ASP A 165 23.23 -12.92 32.31
CA ASP A 165 24.38 -13.53 32.97
C ASP A 165 24.12 -15.04 32.93
N ALA A 166 24.91 -15.78 32.15
CA ALA A 166 25.12 -17.22 32.32
C ALA A 166 26.28 -17.67 31.43
N ASP A 167 27.38 -18.02 32.08
CA ASP A 167 28.53 -18.76 31.58
C ASP A 167 28.13 -20.02 30.81
N SER A 168 28.89 -20.35 29.76
CA SER A 168 29.17 -21.75 29.44
C SER A 168 30.47 -21.87 28.63
N ASP A 169 31.51 -22.31 29.29
CA ASP A 169 32.81 -22.68 28.74
C ASP A 169 32.73 -23.86 27.76
N SER A 170 33.55 -23.84 26.71
CA SER A 170 34.02 -25.04 26.02
C SER A 170 35.36 -24.77 25.30
N GLU A 171 36.39 -25.27 25.97
CA GLU A 171 37.78 -25.54 25.62
C GLU A 171 38.09 -26.00 24.17
N SER A 172 39.18 -25.50 23.58
CA SER A 172 40.41 -26.28 23.27
C SER A 172 41.23 -25.74 22.08
N SER A 173 42.39 -25.18 22.43
CA SER A 173 43.72 -25.19 21.80
C SER A 173 43.93 -25.68 20.36
N SER A 174 44.59 -24.84 19.56
CA SER A 174 45.88 -25.23 18.94
C SER A 174 46.72 -24.00 18.56
N SER A 175 47.89 -23.89 19.18
CA SER A 175 48.95 -22.92 18.92
C SER A 175 49.83 -23.33 17.73
N GLY A 176 50.05 -22.42 16.79
CA GLY A 176 51.10 -22.50 15.77
C GLY A 176 52.04 -21.31 15.88
N LEU A 177 53.27 -21.57 16.35
CA LEU A 177 54.38 -20.62 16.50
C LEU A 177 55.10 -20.40 15.16
N GLY A 178 55.72 -19.21 14.97
CA GLY A 178 56.92 -19.13 14.13
C GLY A 178 57.25 -17.81 13.43
N HIS A 179 58.03 -16.94 14.11
CA HIS A 179 59.22 -16.19 13.63
C HIS A 179 59.04 -15.13 12.49
N SER A 180 59.81 -14.04 12.33
CA SER A 180 60.87 -13.32 13.05
C SER A 180 61.26 -12.09 12.18
N SER A 181 61.78 -11.04 12.82
CA SER A 181 62.75 -10.03 12.31
C SER A 181 62.28 -8.76 11.55
N ASP A 182 62.34 -7.64 12.27
CA ASP A 182 63.26 -6.48 12.13
C ASP A 182 63.44 -5.71 10.80
N ASP A 183 63.01 -4.44 10.88
CA ASP A 183 63.77 -3.19 10.78
C ASP A 183 64.37 -2.60 9.47
N SER A 184 64.20 -1.27 9.39
CA SER A 184 65.10 -0.24 8.83
C SER A 184 65.00 0.23 7.37
N ILE A 185 64.25 1.34 7.20
CA ILE A 185 64.60 2.67 6.62
C ILE A 185 65.55 2.74 5.41
N SER A 186 65.10 3.46 4.36
CA SER A 186 65.94 4.39 3.57
C SER A 186 65.12 5.43 2.79
N ARG A 187 65.33 6.72 3.14
CA ARG A 187 65.46 7.97 2.32
C ARG A 187 64.68 8.03 0.99
N GLY A 188 63.85 9.02 0.67
CA GLY A 188 63.87 10.46 0.96
C GLY A 188 63.95 11.24 -0.37
N CYS A 189 63.03 12.18 -0.63
CA CYS A 189 63.25 13.51 -1.23
C CYS A 189 61.94 14.26 -1.54
N LYS A 190 61.95 15.56 -1.19
CA LYS A 190 61.00 16.65 -1.48
C LYS A 190 60.87 16.85 -3.03
N ALA A 191 59.92 17.57 -3.61
CA ALA A 191 59.29 18.83 -3.21
C ALA A 191 58.00 19.13 -4.01
N SER A 192 57.21 20.05 -3.45
CA SER A 192 56.30 21.08 -4.00
C SER A 192 56.10 21.15 -5.53
N THR A 193 54.94 21.53 -6.08
CA THR A 193 54.35 22.88 -5.93
C THR A 193 52.92 22.89 -6.49
N VAL A 194 52.04 23.64 -5.82
CA VAL A 194 50.69 24.04 -6.24
C VAL A 194 50.77 25.23 -7.21
N PRO A 195 49.80 25.40 -8.12
CA PRO A 195 49.29 26.74 -8.35
C PRO A 195 47.76 26.80 -8.24
N GLU A 196 47.26 27.73 -7.43
CA GLU A 196 45.94 28.34 -7.61
C GLU A 196 46.05 29.39 -8.73
N GLU A 197 45.13 29.33 -9.69
CA GLU A 197 44.29 30.47 -10.03
C GLU A 197 43.05 29.99 -10.80
N SER A 198 41.89 30.57 -10.44
CA SER A 198 40.51 30.37 -10.95
C SER A 198 39.67 29.25 -10.33
#